data_AF-A0A9D0W0M4-F1
#
_entry.id   AF-A0A9D0W0M4-F1
#
_cell.length_a   1.000
_cell.length_b   1.000
_cell.length_c   1.000
_cell.angle_alpha   90.00
_cell.angle_beta   90.00
_cell.angle_gamma   90.00
#
_symmetry.space_group_name_H-M   'P 1'
#
loop_
_entity.id
_entity.type
_entity.pdbx_description
1 polymer ?
#
loop_
_entity_poly.entity_id
_entity_poly.type
_entity_poly.pdbx_seq_one_letter_code
_entity_poly.pdbx_strand_id
1 'polypeptide(L)'
;ITTDCYRIGAHEQLMTYGRILGIPVQAASTTAELRSALRSLSDKRLVLIDTAGMSQRDLRLSEQFSTLTDSGMDIRTLLVLSATVQRPVLEETVKAFSRVPLDGAILTKVDEAASLGGLLSVVTQKHLPLVFVADGQRVPEDLHPARALNLVQTAAELARDRARPQDALLARHYGGVGADVLV
;
A
#
# COMPACT_ATOMS: atom_id res chain seq x y z
N ILE A 1 -16.17 -7.98 4.75
CA ILE A 1 -16.28 -9.10 3.79
C ILE A 1 -14.86 -9.46 3.36
N THR A 2 -14.53 -10.74 3.21
CA THR A 2 -13.28 -11.15 2.55
C THR A 2 -13.60 -11.95 1.29
N THR A 3 -12.87 -11.66 0.22
CA THR A 3 -12.85 -12.44 -1.03
C THR A 3 -11.54 -13.23 -1.18
N ASP A 4 -10.63 -13.15 -0.18
CA ASP A 4 -9.43 -13.97 -0.09
C ASP A 4 -9.74 -15.35 0.50
N CYS A 5 -10.34 -16.21 -0.33
CA CYS A 5 -10.70 -17.57 0.06
C CYS A 5 -9.56 -18.58 -0.16
N TYR A 6 -8.42 -18.15 -0.69
CA TYR A 6 -7.29 -19.03 -1.02
C TYR A 6 -6.24 -19.08 0.08
N ARG A 7 -6.08 -17.99 0.85
CA ARG A 7 -5.06 -17.88 1.86
C ARG A 7 -5.63 -18.22 3.24
N ILE A 8 -5.54 -19.52 3.57
CA ILE A 8 -6.12 -20.12 4.79
C ILE A 8 -5.89 -19.27 6.05
N GLY A 9 -4.66 -18.77 6.27
CA GLY A 9 -4.34 -17.96 7.46
C GLY A 9 -4.89 -16.53 7.46
N ALA A 10 -5.16 -15.91 6.31
CA ALA A 10 -5.70 -14.55 6.24
C ALA A 10 -7.16 -14.50 6.71
N HIS A 11 -7.93 -15.53 6.35
CA HIS A 11 -9.33 -15.65 6.77
C HIS A 11 -9.44 -15.79 8.30
N GLU A 12 -8.64 -16.64 8.93
CA GLU A 12 -8.64 -16.82 10.39
C GLU A 12 -8.26 -15.55 11.15
N GLN A 13 -7.28 -14.80 10.62
CA GLN A 13 -6.86 -13.53 11.20
C GLN A 13 -8.00 -12.50 11.18
N LEU A 14 -8.70 -12.36 10.05
CA LEU A 14 -9.85 -11.47 9.92
C LEU A 14 -11.01 -11.88 10.83
N MET A 15 -11.30 -13.19 10.91
CA MET A 15 -12.33 -13.70 11.83
C MET A 15 -11.99 -13.39 13.30
N THR A 16 -10.71 -13.47 13.67
CA THR A 16 -10.25 -13.13 15.01
C THR A 16 -10.45 -11.66 15.31
N TYR A 17 -10.04 -10.76 14.41
CA TYR A 17 -10.31 -9.31 14.56
C TYR A 17 -11.80 -9.01 14.62
N GLY A 18 -12.60 -9.66 13.76
CA GLY A 18 -14.05 -9.54 13.77
C GLY A 18 -14.66 -9.86 15.13
N ARG A 19 -14.21 -10.95 15.76
CA ARG A 19 -14.64 -11.36 17.11
C ARG A 19 -14.22 -10.35 18.18
N ILE A 20 -12.97 -9.88 18.15
CA ILE A 20 -12.45 -8.90 19.12
C ILE A 20 -13.25 -7.59 19.06
N LEU A 21 -13.57 -7.13 17.85
CA LEU A 21 -14.27 -5.87 17.62
C LEU A 21 -15.81 -6.01 17.66
N GLY A 22 -16.34 -7.24 17.78
CA GLY A 22 -17.78 -7.50 17.73
C GLY A 22 -18.42 -7.17 16.37
N ILE A 23 -17.66 -7.24 15.27
CA ILE A 23 -18.14 -6.92 13.92
C ILE A 23 -18.35 -8.19 13.07
N PRO A 24 -19.40 -8.25 12.23
CA PRO A 24 -19.65 -9.40 11.38
C PRO A 24 -18.60 -9.51 10.27
N VAL A 25 -18.09 -10.73 10.08
CA VAL A 25 -17.19 -11.08 8.99
C VAL A 25 -17.87 -12.14 8.13
N GLN A 26 -17.89 -11.92 6.82
CA GLN A 26 -18.48 -12.83 5.84
C GLN A 26 -17.45 -13.10 4.74
N ALA A 27 -17.38 -14.34 4.27
CA ALA A 27 -16.61 -14.71 3.08
C ALA A 27 -17.50 -14.68 1.84
N ALA A 28 -16.93 -14.27 0.70
CA ALA A 28 -17.60 -14.28 -0.59
C ALA A 28 -16.59 -14.62 -1.70
N SER A 29 -16.79 -15.75 -2.37
CA SER A 29 -15.89 -16.27 -3.42
C SER A 29 -16.40 -15.97 -4.83
N THR A 30 -17.67 -15.54 -4.96
CA THR A 30 -18.32 -15.27 -6.25
C THR A 30 -19.04 -13.92 -6.23
N THR A 31 -19.34 -13.35 -7.41
CA THR A 31 -20.12 -12.11 -7.54
C THR A 31 -21.50 -12.23 -6.89
N ALA A 32 -22.14 -13.39 -6.99
CA ALA A 32 -23.44 -13.65 -6.38
C ALA A 32 -23.35 -13.65 -4.84
N GLU A 33 -22.33 -14.31 -4.27
CA GLU A 33 -22.08 -14.30 -2.83
C GLU A 33 -21.74 -12.90 -2.32
N LEU A 34 -20.89 -12.16 -3.04
CA LEU A 34 -20.53 -10.79 -2.65
C LEU A 34 -21.77 -9.89 -2.64
N ARG A 35 -22.61 -9.98 -3.66
CA ARG A 35 -23.86 -9.21 -3.74
C ARG A 35 -24.81 -9.57 -2.61
N SER A 36 -24.92 -10.85 -2.26
CA SER A 36 -25.73 -11.31 -1.13
C SER A 36 -25.20 -10.77 0.20
N ALA A 37 -23.88 -10.88 0.41
CA ALA A 37 -23.21 -10.39 1.62
C ALA A 37 -23.39 -8.88 1.79
N LEU A 38 -23.18 -8.10 0.73
CA LEU A 38 -23.38 -6.64 0.75
C LEU A 38 -24.83 -6.26 1.06
N ARG A 39 -25.82 -6.97 0.50
CA ARG A 39 -27.24 -6.75 0.82
C ARG A 39 -27.54 -7.03 2.30
N SER A 40 -26.99 -8.11 2.85
CA SER A 40 -27.16 -8.46 4.26
C SER A 40 -26.54 -7.45 5.23
N LEU A 41 -25.57 -6.66 4.75
CA LEU A 41 -24.87 -5.62 5.51
C LEU A 41 -25.33 -4.20 5.13
N SER A 42 -26.47 -4.07 4.46
CA SER A 42 -27.00 -2.77 3.99
C SER A 42 -27.38 -1.80 5.12
N ASP A 43 -27.55 -2.30 6.34
CA ASP A 43 -27.76 -1.50 7.56
C ASP A 43 -26.45 -0.93 8.14
N LYS A 44 -25.28 -1.33 7.61
CA LYS A 44 -23.98 -0.87 8.10
C LYS A 44 -23.55 0.40 7.39
N ARG A 45 -22.95 1.32 8.17
CA ARG A 45 -22.39 2.59 7.66
C ARG A 45 -21.12 2.40 6.83
N LEU A 46 -20.39 1.31 7.07
CA LEU A 46 -19.13 0.98 6.41
C LEU A 46 -19.01 -0.53 6.29
N VAL A 47 -18.70 -1.00 5.08
CA VAL A 47 -18.34 -2.39 4.81
C VAL A 47 -16.95 -2.38 4.19
N LEU A 48 -15.98 -2.99 4.87
CA LEU A 48 -14.64 -3.21 4.32
C LEU A 48 -14.63 -4.53 3.54
N ILE A 49 -14.07 -4.50 2.33
CA ILE A 49 -13.89 -5.68 1.48
C ILE A 49 -12.39 -5.95 1.42
N ASP A 50 -11.97 -7.05 2.02
CA ASP A 50 -10.62 -7.59 1.89
C ASP A 50 -10.53 -8.45 0.64
N THR A 51 -9.48 -8.26 -0.16
CA THR A 51 -9.27 -8.98 -1.42
C THR A 51 -7.96 -9.74 -1.36
N ALA A 52 -7.89 -10.89 -2.04
CA ALA A 52 -6.65 -11.64 -2.14
C ALA A 52 -5.49 -10.80 -2.68
N GLY A 53 -4.31 -10.96 -2.08
CA GLY A 53 -3.08 -10.33 -2.57
C GLY A 53 -2.69 -10.91 -3.93
N MET A 54 -2.84 -10.12 -4.99
CA MET A 54 -2.55 -10.54 -6.36
C MET A 54 -1.18 -10.04 -6.81
N SER A 55 -0.44 -10.89 -7.53
CA SER A 55 0.69 -10.42 -8.32
C SER A 55 0.17 -9.47 -9.39
N GLN A 56 0.91 -8.38 -9.67
CA GLN A 56 0.59 -7.44 -10.74
C GLN A 56 0.57 -8.09 -12.15
N ARG A 57 1.03 -9.34 -12.25
CA ARG A 57 1.06 -10.14 -13.48
C ARG A 57 -0.04 -11.20 -13.54
N ASP A 58 -0.90 -11.27 -12.53
CA ASP A 58 -1.93 -12.30 -12.44
C ASP A 58 -3.16 -11.92 -13.27
N LEU A 59 -3.57 -12.80 -14.19
CA LEU A 59 -4.78 -12.65 -14.99
C LEU A 59 -6.06 -12.65 -14.12
N ARG A 60 -5.99 -13.27 -12.92
CA ARG A 60 -7.09 -13.31 -11.95
C ARG A 60 -7.40 -11.95 -11.35
N LEU A 61 -6.49 -10.99 -11.48
CA LEU A 61 -6.71 -9.60 -11.10
C LEU A 61 -7.94 -9.03 -11.81
N SER A 62 -8.08 -9.27 -13.12
CA SER A 62 -9.27 -8.82 -13.87
C SER A 62 -10.57 -9.50 -13.45
N GLU A 63 -10.54 -10.77 -13.04
CA GLU A 63 -11.73 -11.51 -12.60
C GLU A 63 -12.22 -11.06 -11.23
N GLN A 64 -11.31 -10.77 -10.30
CA GLN A 64 -11.70 -10.17 -9.01
C GLN A 64 -12.23 -8.76 -9.19
N PHE A 65 -11.67 -7.98 -10.12
CA PHE A 65 -12.19 -6.65 -10.40
C PHE A 65 -13.55 -6.68 -11.07
N SER A 66 -13.79 -7.57 -12.03
CA SER A 66 -15.12 -7.75 -12.60
C SER A 66 -16.13 -8.16 -11.52
N THR A 67 -15.72 -8.98 -10.56
CA THR A 67 -16.56 -9.33 -9.40
C THR A 67 -16.97 -8.09 -8.57
N LEU A 68 -16.06 -7.14 -8.37
CA LEU A 68 -16.33 -5.89 -7.65
C LEU A 68 -17.18 -4.92 -8.48
N THR A 69 -16.81 -4.67 -9.74
CA THR A 69 -17.52 -3.73 -10.63
C THR A 69 -18.92 -4.21 -10.99
N ASP A 70 -19.09 -5.51 -11.23
CA ASP A 70 -20.35 -6.11 -11.67
C ASP A 70 -21.30 -6.39 -10.49
N SER A 71 -20.87 -6.10 -9.25
CA SER A 71 -21.71 -6.18 -8.06
C SER A 71 -22.94 -5.26 -8.15
N GLY A 72 -22.84 -4.18 -8.94
CA GLY A 72 -23.88 -3.16 -9.11
C GLY A 72 -23.98 -2.17 -7.95
N MET A 73 -22.93 -2.08 -7.13
CA MET A 73 -22.84 -1.16 -5.99
C MET A 73 -21.69 -0.17 -6.18
N ASP A 74 -21.83 1.01 -5.57
CA ASP A 74 -20.77 2.02 -5.52
C ASP A 74 -19.69 1.59 -4.52
N ILE A 75 -18.63 0.95 -5.03
CA ILE A 75 -17.50 0.43 -4.24
C ILE A 75 -16.30 1.34 -4.47
N ARG A 76 -15.82 1.96 -3.38
CA ARG A 76 -14.56 2.71 -3.42
C ARG A 76 -13.37 1.76 -3.35
N THR A 77 -12.46 1.87 -4.30
CA THR A 77 -11.30 0.99 -4.42
C THR A 77 -10.03 1.71 -4.02
N LEU A 78 -9.32 1.17 -3.02
CA LEU A 78 -8.04 1.70 -2.54
C LEU A 78 -6.90 0.73 -2.88
N LEU A 79 -5.86 1.23 -3.53
CA LEU A 79 -4.64 0.46 -3.81
C LEU A 79 -3.68 0.50 -2.63
N VAL A 80 -3.30 -0.65 -2.09
CA VAL A 80 -2.32 -0.72 -0.99
C VAL A 80 -0.91 -0.89 -1.58
N LEU A 81 -0.01 0.06 -1.30
CA LEU A 81 1.36 0.10 -1.82
C LEU A 81 2.37 0.06 -0.67
N SER A 82 3.31 -0.89 -0.73
CA SER A 82 4.40 -0.96 0.25
C SER A 82 5.51 0.03 -0.08
N ALA A 83 5.92 0.81 0.91
CA ALA A 83 7.00 1.80 0.79
C ALA A 83 8.40 1.18 0.63
N THR A 84 8.55 -0.12 0.90
CA THR A 84 9.80 -0.87 0.70
C THR A 84 10.01 -1.34 -0.74
N VAL A 85 9.02 -1.17 -1.62
CA VAL A 85 9.06 -1.66 -3.00
C VAL A 85 9.78 -0.66 -3.92
N GLN A 86 10.58 -1.18 -4.84
CA GLN A 86 11.31 -0.36 -5.80
C GLN A 86 10.37 0.31 -6.81
N ARG A 87 10.73 1.53 -7.22
CA ARG A 87 9.95 2.35 -8.16
C ARG A 87 9.46 1.60 -9.41
N PRO A 88 10.28 0.83 -10.16
CA PRO A 88 9.80 0.15 -11.37
C PRO A 88 8.68 -0.86 -11.09
N VAL A 89 8.73 -1.52 -9.93
CA VAL A 89 7.69 -2.47 -9.50
C VAL A 89 6.41 -1.73 -9.12
N LEU A 90 6.52 -0.61 -8.41
CA LEU A 90 5.37 0.25 -8.11
C LEU A 90 4.70 0.77 -9.39
N GLU A 91 5.47 1.17 -10.40
CA GLU A 91 4.95 1.60 -11.70
C GLU A 91 4.22 0.45 -12.43
N GLU A 92 4.77 -0.77 -12.39
CA GLU A 92 4.12 -1.98 -12.93
C GLU A 92 2.80 -2.27 -12.20
N THR A 93 2.79 -2.20 -10.87
CA THR A 93 1.60 -2.40 -10.04
C THR A 93 0.53 -1.37 -10.38
N VAL A 94 0.83 -0.07 -10.36
CA VAL A 94 -0.18 0.96 -10.68
C VAL A 94 -0.69 0.80 -12.12
N LYS A 95 0.17 0.41 -13.06
CA LYS A 95 -0.23 0.13 -14.45
C LYS A 95 -1.16 -1.07 -14.57
N ALA A 96 -0.92 -2.16 -13.83
CA ALA A 96 -1.78 -3.34 -13.84
C ALA A 96 -3.20 -3.01 -13.36
N PHE A 97 -3.34 -2.02 -12.47
CA PHE A 97 -4.62 -1.57 -11.92
C PHE A 97 -5.25 -0.43 -12.73
N SER A 98 -4.67 -0.01 -13.86
CA SER A 98 -5.17 1.11 -14.69
C SER A 98 -6.57 0.92 -15.27
N ARG A 99 -7.06 -0.33 -15.33
CA ARG A 99 -8.42 -0.66 -15.78
C ARG A 99 -9.46 -0.56 -14.66
N VAL A 100 -9.04 -0.28 -13.45
CA VAL A 100 -9.88 -0.18 -12.26
C VAL A 100 -9.97 1.29 -11.86
N PRO A 101 -11.18 1.82 -11.61
CA PRO A 101 -11.30 3.14 -11.02
C PRO A 101 -10.75 3.08 -9.58
N LEU A 102 -9.55 3.65 -9.39
CA LEU A 102 -8.94 3.76 -8.07
C LEU A 102 -9.35 5.10 -7.44
N ASP A 103 -9.95 5.05 -6.25
CA ASP A 103 -10.32 6.23 -5.46
C ASP A 103 -9.14 6.77 -4.65
N GLY A 104 -8.10 5.96 -4.48
CA GLY A 104 -6.88 6.37 -3.79
C GLY A 104 -5.95 5.20 -3.48
N ALA A 105 -4.99 5.48 -2.62
CA ALA A 105 -4.02 4.51 -2.13
C ALA A 105 -3.75 4.64 -0.64
N ILE A 106 -3.31 3.51 -0.08
CA ILE A 106 -2.78 3.39 1.27
C ILE A 106 -1.31 3.03 1.16
N LEU A 107 -0.45 3.78 1.82
CA LEU A 107 0.97 3.45 1.91
C LEU A 107 1.21 2.59 3.15
N THR A 108 2.00 1.54 3.05
CA THR A 108 2.33 0.68 4.20
C THR A 108 3.83 0.54 4.37
N LYS A 109 4.27 0.14 5.57
CA LYS A 109 5.66 -0.13 5.91
C LYS A 109 6.56 1.09 5.69
N VAL A 110 6.04 2.27 6.00
CA VAL A 110 6.79 3.53 5.84
C VAL A 110 7.97 3.60 6.81
N ASP A 111 7.84 3.01 7.98
CA ASP A 111 8.89 2.81 8.99
C ASP A 111 10.01 1.87 8.52
N GLU A 112 9.70 0.90 7.66
CA GLU A 112 10.68 -0.05 7.10
C GLU A 112 11.39 0.50 5.83
N ALA A 113 10.96 1.66 5.31
CA ALA A 113 11.40 2.15 4.01
C ALA A 113 12.79 2.80 4.07
N ALA A 114 13.73 2.25 3.31
CA ALA A 114 15.07 2.86 3.17
C ALA A 114 15.06 4.18 2.37
N SER A 115 14.00 4.46 1.62
CA SER A 115 13.75 5.71 0.90
C SER A 115 12.30 5.78 0.45
N LEU A 116 11.68 6.96 0.56
CA LEU A 116 10.33 7.19 0.04
C LEU A 116 10.30 7.83 -1.36
N GLY A 117 11.44 8.26 -1.91
CA GLY A 117 11.47 9.04 -3.15
C GLY A 117 10.89 8.30 -4.34
N GLY A 118 11.16 6.99 -4.45
CA GLY A 118 10.60 6.15 -5.51
C GLY A 118 9.07 6.07 -5.43
N LEU A 119 8.54 5.81 -4.23
CA LEU A 119 7.10 5.71 -4.00
C LEU A 119 6.39 7.06 -4.21
N LEU A 120 6.92 8.14 -3.62
CA LEU A 120 6.35 9.49 -3.74
C LEU A 120 6.34 9.97 -5.19
N SER A 121 7.37 9.61 -5.97
CA SER A 121 7.43 9.89 -7.40
C SER A 121 6.30 9.21 -8.16
N VAL A 122 6.05 7.92 -7.91
CA VAL A 122 4.97 7.17 -8.57
C VAL A 122 3.59 7.74 -8.23
N VAL A 123 3.29 7.94 -6.95
CA VAL A 123 1.95 8.41 -6.53
C VAL A 123 1.67 9.83 -7.04
N THR A 124 2.69 10.69 -7.08
CA THR A 124 2.57 12.05 -7.63
C THR A 124 2.36 12.04 -9.14
N GLN A 125 3.18 11.27 -9.89
CA GLN A 125 3.07 11.17 -11.35
C GLN A 125 1.77 10.53 -11.82
N LYS A 126 1.22 9.61 -11.02
CA LYS A 126 -0.04 8.93 -11.31
C LYS A 126 -1.26 9.65 -10.75
N HIS A 127 -1.07 10.82 -10.12
CA HIS A 127 -2.11 11.59 -9.46
C HIS A 127 -2.97 10.73 -8.52
N LEU A 128 -2.36 9.77 -7.83
CA LEU A 128 -3.07 8.82 -6.99
C LEU A 128 -3.31 9.43 -5.60
N PRO A 129 -4.56 9.72 -5.20
CA PRO A 129 -4.84 10.32 -3.90
C PRO A 129 -4.39 9.39 -2.77
N LEU A 130 -3.65 9.91 -1.80
CA LEU A 130 -3.27 9.13 -0.62
C LEU A 130 -4.30 9.32 0.48
N VAL A 131 -4.83 8.22 0.99
CA VAL A 131 -5.88 8.22 2.03
C VAL A 131 -5.27 7.94 3.41
N PHE A 132 -4.46 6.88 3.50
CA PHE A 132 -3.80 6.47 4.74
C PHE A 132 -2.33 6.10 4.52
N VAL A 133 -1.60 6.10 5.62
CA VAL A 133 -0.22 5.63 5.77
C VAL A 133 -0.17 4.70 6.97
N ALA A 134 0.52 3.58 6.85
CA ALA A 134 0.85 2.70 7.96
C ALA A 134 2.36 2.59 8.14
N ASP A 135 2.81 2.73 9.38
CA ASP A 135 4.21 2.82 9.80
C ASP A 135 4.50 1.92 11.03
N GLY A 136 3.75 0.82 11.15
CA GLY A 136 3.94 -0.18 12.19
C GLY A 136 2.96 -1.35 12.09
N GLN A 137 2.92 -2.16 13.15
CA GLN A 137 2.16 -3.41 13.18
C GLN A 137 0.96 -3.38 14.14
N ARG A 138 0.82 -2.35 14.97
CA ARG A 138 -0.23 -2.26 15.98
C ARG A 138 -1.54 -1.79 15.36
N VAL A 139 -2.63 -2.39 15.82
CA VAL A 139 -3.98 -2.10 15.33
C VAL A 139 -4.82 -1.55 16.49
N PRO A 140 -5.39 -0.33 16.36
CA PRO A 140 -5.42 0.55 15.19
C PRO A 140 -4.31 1.63 15.16
N GLU A 141 -3.35 1.60 16.08
CA GLU A 141 -2.52 2.75 16.41
C GLU A 141 -1.58 3.20 15.31
N ASP A 142 -1.09 2.30 14.47
CA ASP A 142 -0.06 2.58 13.47
C ASP A 142 -0.67 2.83 12.06
N LEU A 143 -1.94 3.22 12.00
CA LEU A 143 -2.63 3.65 10.77
C LEU A 143 -3.05 5.12 10.89
N HIS A 144 -2.56 5.94 9.96
CA HIS A 144 -2.66 7.39 10.02
C HIS A 144 -3.23 7.98 8.75
N PRO A 145 -4.05 9.05 8.82
CA PRO A 145 -4.42 9.81 7.63
C PRO A 145 -3.17 10.29 6.89
N ALA A 146 -3.15 10.09 5.56
CA ALA A 146 -2.01 10.53 4.77
C ALA A 146 -1.91 12.06 4.77
N ARG A 147 -0.78 12.58 5.28
CA ARG A 147 -0.48 14.02 5.30
C ARG A 147 0.77 14.28 4.48
N ALA A 148 0.64 15.13 3.45
CA ALA A 148 1.72 15.46 2.54
C ALA A 148 2.98 15.97 3.26
N LEU A 149 2.80 16.86 4.25
CA LEU A 149 3.92 17.42 5.01
C LEU A 149 4.71 16.32 5.75
N ASN A 150 4.01 15.40 6.43
CA ASN A 150 4.65 14.31 7.16
C ASN A 150 5.45 13.42 6.19
N LEU A 151 4.85 13.02 5.06
CA LEU A 151 5.52 12.17 4.07
C LEU A 151 6.76 12.84 3.47
N VAL A 152 6.70 14.15 3.19
CA VAL A 152 7.85 14.92 2.69
C VAL A 152 8.95 15.03 3.75
N GLN A 153 8.59 15.27 5.01
CA GLN A 153 9.54 15.32 6.13
C GLN A 153 10.26 13.97 6.30
N THR A 154 9.51 12.87 6.38
CA THR A 154 10.08 11.52 6.47
C THR A 154 10.98 11.21 5.27
N ALA A 155 10.57 11.58 4.06
CA ALA A 155 11.41 11.40 2.86
C ALA A 155 12.73 12.19 2.95
N ALA A 156 12.68 13.43 3.45
CA ALA A 156 13.86 14.27 3.62
C ALA A 156 14.79 13.79 4.75
N GLU A 157 14.25 13.21 5.82
CA GLU A 157 15.02 12.56 6.88
C GLU A 157 15.77 11.33 6.35
N LEU A 158 15.07 10.41 5.70
CA LEU A 158 15.68 9.22 5.09
C LEU A 158 16.76 9.57 4.06
N ALA A 159 16.57 10.65 3.29
CA ALA A 159 17.58 11.13 2.35
C ALA A 159 18.84 11.66 3.05
N ARG A 160 18.69 12.38 4.17
CA ARG A 160 19.82 12.89 4.97
C ARG A 160 20.60 11.77 5.65
N ASP A 161 19.90 10.76 6.16
CA ASP A 161 20.56 9.63 6.83
C ASP A 161 21.38 8.80 5.84
N ARG A 162 20.91 8.63 4.60
CA ARG A 162 21.71 8.03 3.53
C ARG A 162 22.98 8.83 3.20
N ALA A 163 22.94 10.15 3.29
CA ALA A 163 24.09 11.01 3.02
C ALA A 163 25.15 10.99 4.16
N ARG A 164 24.84 10.41 5.33
CA ARG A 164 25.70 10.38 6.52
C ARG A 164 25.99 8.92 6.92
N PRO A 165 26.89 8.12 6.28
CA PRO A 165 28.33 8.20 6.58
C PRO A 165 29.26 7.56 5.49
N GLN A 166 28.90 7.58 4.20
CA GLN A 166 29.80 7.12 3.14
C GLN A 166 30.69 8.24 2.60
N ASP A 167 30.17 9.47 2.49
CA ASP A 167 30.93 10.59 1.93
C ASP A 167 32.14 10.99 2.79
N ALA A 168 32.02 10.94 4.12
CA ALA A 168 33.14 11.24 5.02
C ALA A 168 34.24 10.16 4.98
N LEU A 169 33.87 8.90 4.72
CA LEU A 169 34.78 7.76 4.62
C LEU A 169 35.43 7.68 3.22
N LEU A 170 34.66 7.99 2.17
CA LEU A 170 35.13 8.12 0.80
C LEU A 170 36.04 9.35 0.64
N ALA A 171 35.70 10.50 1.24
CA ALA A 171 36.57 11.67 1.24
C ALA A 171 37.89 11.40 1.99
N ARG A 172 37.86 10.60 3.06
CA ARG A 172 39.08 10.19 3.79
C ARG A 172 39.93 9.16 3.04
N HIS A 173 39.33 8.26 2.26
CA HIS A 173 40.06 7.25 1.51
C HIS A 173 40.50 7.67 0.11
N TYR A 174 39.76 8.58 -0.55
CA TYR A 174 39.99 8.97 -1.94
C TYR A 174 40.30 10.47 -2.12
N GLY A 175 40.16 11.32 -1.10
CA GLY A 175 40.48 12.75 -1.16
C GLY A 175 41.96 13.11 -1.00
N GLY A 176 42.85 12.12 -0.91
CA GLY A 176 44.27 12.28 -0.58
C GLY A 176 45.24 12.33 -1.76
N VAL A 177 44.79 12.54 -3.01
CA VAL A 177 45.71 12.70 -4.15
C VAL A 177 45.38 13.97 -4.91
N GLY A 178 46.11 15.05 -4.62
CA GLY A 178 46.02 16.29 -5.39
C GLY A 178 46.29 17.58 -4.63
N ALA A 179 47.27 17.61 -3.73
CA ALA A 179 47.83 18.86 -3.23
C ALA A 179 49.35 18.73 -3.15
N ASP A 180 50.00 18.74 -4.31
CA ASP A 180 51.40 19.15 -4.48
C ASP A 180 51.69 19.37 -5.96
N VAL A 181 51.38 20.57 -6.45
CA VAL A 181 52.21 21.25 -7.45
C VAL A 181 52.28 22.71 -7.03
N LEU A 182 53.35 23.03 -6.30
CA LEU A 182 53.87 24.38 -6.16
C LEU A 182 55.08 24.52 -7.07
N VAL A 183 55.08 25.64 -7.80
CA VAL A 183 56.04 26.18 -8.79
C VAL A 183 55.91 25.63 -10.22
#